data_AF-A0AAJ2SQ30-F1
#
_entry.id   AF-A0AAJ2SQ30-F1
#
_cell.length_a   1.000
_cell.length_b   1.000
_cell.length_c   1.000
_cell.angle_alpha   90.00
_cell.angle_beta   90.00
_cell.angle_gamma   90.00
#
_symmetry.space_group_name_H-M   'P 1'
#
loop_
_entity.id
_entity.type
_entity.pdbx_description
1 polymer ?
#
loop_
_entity_poly.entity_id
_entity_poly.type
_entity_poly.pdbx_seq_one_letter_code
_entity_poly.pdbx_strand_id
1 'polypeptide(L)'
;MSVPRWIRPAAPVGVAVMGLAVVVAVAATWLPLRVVVIRTTDGAGAAFASRSDLLLVAVAVAVVILIAYLVSAAALAWTPARHLLVPRASYWKHESRRRELRRRLASHLARGTAAGLWFVAALIVVALVGQSGGAVAAWWIPLAVSVVYVVGMLVWLSWVLTGGFAPPRRSAQTGTTAARSTPARAAEGAAQGVSRRSPPRDGPSRDAPARVAQPRAAQPRAAQPRAVGAKAASPVGRTSPRPGERRRSDEAGASKSPPRPYQPSPRPQPRTRPEPPQRGPSPRD
;
A
#
# COMPACT_ATOMS: atom_id res chain seq x y z
N MET A 1 -13.33 -6.55 21.34
CA MET A 1 -13.29 -7.65 20.34
C MET A 1 -12.26 -7.31 19.27
N SER A 2 -11.16 -8.05 19.20
CA SER A 2 -10.09 -7.81 18.23
C SER A 2 -10.46 -8.39 16.86
N VAL A 3 -10.64 -7.53 15.86
CA VAL A 3 -10.90 -7.97 14.48
C VAL A 3 -9.75 -8.87 14.01
N PRO A 4 -10.03 -10.08 13.53
CA PRO A 4 -8.99 -11.00 13.08
C PRO A 4 -8.07 -10.35 12.05
N ARG A 5 -6.75 -10.53 12.20
CA ARG A 5 -5.71 -9.83 11.39
C ARG A 5 -5.85 -10.07 9.87
N TRP A 6 -6.54 -11.12 9.46
CA TRP A 6 -6.79 -11.50 8.06
C TRP A 6 -7.93 -10.71 7.39
N ILE A 7 -8.81 -10.05 8.15
CA ILE A 7 -9.94 -9.25 7.62
C ILE A 7 -9.55 -7.77 7.38
N ARG A 8 -8.48 -7.31 8.04
CA ARG A 8 -7.96 -5.93 7.91
C ARG A 8 -7.77 -5.42 6.47
N PRO A 9 -7.33 -6.21 5.47
CA PRO A 9 -7.17 -5.68 4.11
C PRO A 9 -8.50 -5.36 3.41
N ALA A 10 -9.61 -6.01 3.79
CA ALA A 10 -10.94 -5.78 3.19
C ALA A 10 -11.75 -4.68 3.91
N ALA A 11 -11.30 -4.26 5.10
CA ALA A 11 -11.94 -3.21 5.89
C ALA A 11 -12.30 -1.93 5.09
N PRO A 12 -11.44 -1.35 4.23
CA PRO A 12 -11.81 -0.12 3.51
C PRO A 12 -12.99 -0.34 2.55
N VAL A 13 -13.12 -1.51 1.93
CA VAL A 13 -14.25 -1.82 1.04
C VAL A 13 -15.52 -1.95 1.86
N GLY A 14 -15.48 -2.67 2.99
CA GLY A 14 -16.65 -2.81 3.87
C GLY A 14 -17.16 -1.46 4.38
N VAL A 15 -16.24 -0.57 4.79
CA VAL A 15 -16.60 0.80 5.22
C VAL A 15 -17.20 1.60 4.05
N ALA A 16 -16.63 1.51 2.85
CA ALA A 16 -17.14 2.21 1.68
C ALA A 16 -18.52 1.69 1.24
N VAL A 17 -18.78 0.38 1.30
CA VAL A 17 -20.09 -0.21 1.03
C VAL A 17 -21.13 0.29 2.04
N MET A 18 -20.81 0.29 3.34
CA MET A 18 -21.72 0.82 4.37
C MET A 18 -21.99 2.31 4.18
N GLY A 19 -20.94 3.10 3.90
CA GLY A 19 -21.09 4.53 3.61
C GLY A 19 -21.98 4.78 2.39
N LEU A 20 -21.77 4.04 1.31
CA LEU A 20 -22.60 4.12 0.10
C LEU A 20 -24.05 3.70 0.40
N ALA A 21 -24.27 2.63 1.16
CA ALA A 21 -25.61 2.18 1.54
C ALA A 21 -26.38 3.26 2.32
N VAL A 22 -25.72 3.93 3.27
CA VAL A 22 -26.30 5.07 4.01
C VAL A 22 -26.65 6.20 3.05
N VAL A 23 -25.74 6.57 2.14
CA VAL A 23 -26.00 7.64 1.15
C VAL A 23 -27.17 7.28 0.24
N VAL A 24 -27.27 6.04 -0.22
CA VAL A 24 -28.40 5.55 -1.03
C VAL A 24 -29.71 5.60 -0.25
N ALA A 25 -29.72 5.21 1.03
CA ALA A 25 -30.92 5.27 1.87
C ALA A 25 -31.39 6.72 2.12
N VAL A 26 -30.45 7.64 2.38
CA VAL A 26 -30.75 9.07 2.50
C VAL A 26 -31.26 9.63 1.16
N ALA A 27 -30.61 9.27 0.05
CA ALA A 27 -31.03 9.70 -1.27
C ALA A 27 -32.43 9.17 -1.64
N ALA A 28 -32.77 7.93 -1.28
CA ALA A 28 -34.10 7.37 -1.50
C ALA A 28 -35.22 8.13 -0.77
N THR A 29 -34.90 8.72 0.38
CA THR A 29 -35.86 9.45 1.21
C THR A 29 -35.92 10.94 0.85
N TRP A 30 -34.80 11.55 0.46
CA TRP A 30 -34.70 13.00 0.27
C TRP A 30 -34.73 13.44 -1.21
N LEU A 31 -34.45 12.55 -2.17
CA LEU A 31 -34.57 12.91 -3.59
C LEU A 31 -36.05 13.08 -3.98
N PRO A 32 -36.37 14.13 -4.75
CA PRO A 32 -37.67 14.27 -5.38
C PRO A 32 -37.90 13.13 -6.39
N LEU A 33 -39.18 12.82 -6.69
CA LEU A 33 -39.56 11.80 -7.67
C LEU A 33 -38.93 12.03 -9.06
N ARG A 34 -38.80 13.31 -9.45
CA ARG A 34 -38.11 13.74 -10.67
C ARG A 34 -36.81 14.44 -10.28
N VAL A 35 -35.69 13.88 -10.70
CA VAL A 35 -34.36 14.39 -10.42
C VAL A 35 -33.81 15.03 -11.69
N VAL A 36 -33.34 16.27 -11.60
CA VAL A 36 -32.64 16.91 -12.72
C VAL A 36 -31.23 16.33 -12.80
N VAL A 37 -30.93 15.64 -13.91
CA VAL A 37 -29.63 14.98 -14.13
C VAL A 37 -28.69 15.87 -14.91
N ILE A 38 -29.21 16.54 -15.93
CA ILE A 38 -28.44 17.48 -16.76
C ILE A 38 -29.09 18.84 -16.63
N ARG A 39 -28.29 19.83 -16.25
CA ARG A 39 -28.70 21.24 -16.25
C ARG A 39 -28.14 21.93 -17.49
N THR A 40 -28.94 22.78 -18.12
CA THR A 40 -28.45 23.69 -19.16
C THR A 40 -27.56 24.77 -18.54
N THR A 41 -26.85 25.52 -19.37
CA THR A 41 -26.04 26.67 -18.96
C THR A 41 -26.86 27.73 -18.22
N ASP A 42 -28.15 27.83 -18.54
CA ASP A 42 -29.09 28.80 -17.96
C ASP A 42 -29.67 28.31 -16.62
N GLY A 43 -29.23 27.14 -16.13
CA GLY A 43 -29.66 26.54 -14.88
C GLY A 43 -31.00 25.79 -14.96
N ALA A 44 -31.67 25.82 -16.11
CA ALA A 44 -32.86 25.04 -16.38
C ALA A 44 -32.54 23.53 -16.48
N GLY A 45 -33.50 22.67 -16.14
CA GLY A 45 -33.35 21.23 -16.29
C GLY A 45 -33.40 20.83 -17.76
N ALA A 46 -32.30 20.30 -18.29
CA ALA A 46 -32.21 19.80 -19.66
C ALA A 46 -32.70 18.35 -19.77
N ALA A 47 -32.41 17.54 -18.75
CA ALA A 47 -32.81 16.13 -18.68
C ALA A 47 -33.22 15.75 -17.27
N PHE A 48 -34.30 14.97 -17.18
CA PHE A 48 -34.87 14.49 -15.93
C PHE A 48 -34.79 12.96 -15.90
N ALA A 49 -34.42 12.41 -14.75
CA ALA A 49 -34.55 10.98 -14.48
C ALA A 49 -35.54 10.75 -13.34
N SER A 50 -36.16 9.59 -13.34
CA SER A 50 -36.88 9.11 -12.17
C SER A 50 -35.87 8.85 -11.04
N ARG A 51 -36.24 9.19 -9.80
CA ARG A 51 -35.46 8.83 -8.61
C ARG A 51 -35.06 7.36 -8.60
N SER A 52 -36.01 6.48 -8.91
CA SER A 52 -35.79 5.03 -8.91
C SER A 52 -34.76 4.63 -9.96
N ASP A 53 -34.75 5.28 -11.11
CA ASP A 53 -33.84 4.99 -12.21
C ASP A 53 -32.41 5.42 -11.86
N LEU A 54 -32.24 6.62 -11.29
CA LEU A 54 -30.95 7.10 -10.80
C LEU A 54 -30.37 6.17 -9.74
N LEU A 55 -31.17 5.78 -8.75
CA LEU A 55 -30.72 4.87 -7.68
C LEU A 55 -30.43 3.47 -8.22
N LEU A 56 -31.25 2.97 -9.15
CA LEU A 56 -31.02 1.67 -9.79
C LEU A 56 -29.71 1.66 -10.56
N VAL A 57 -29.42 2.70 -11.36
CA VAL A 57 -28.15 2.85 -12.07
C VAL A 57 -26.98 2.94 -11.08
N ALA A 58 -27.09 3.75 -10.02
CA ALA A 58 -26.03 3.89 -9.03
C ALA A 58 -25.73 2.57 -8.28
N VAL A 59 -26.78 1.84 -7.88
CA VAL A 59 -26.65 0.53 -7.25
C VAL A 59 -26.08 -0.50 -8.24
N ALA A 60 -26.55 -0.52 -9.50
CA ALA A 60 -26.02 -1.40 -10.52
C ALA A 60 -24.52 -1.17 -10.76
N VAL A 61 -24.10 0.10 -10.87
CA VAL A 61 -22.68 0.47 -11.00
C VAL A 61 -21.88 0.01 -9.77
N ALA A 62 -22.39 0.22 -8.56
CA ALA A 62 -21.73 -0.23 -7.34
C ALA A 62 -21.59 -1.76 -7.28
N VAL A 63 -22.61 -2.51 -7.70
CA VAL A 63 -22.58 -3.96 -7.82
C VAL A 63 -21.56 -4.41 -8.86
N VAL A 64 -21.51 -3.78 -10.03
CA VAL A 64 -20.49 -4.07 -11.06
C VAL A 64 -19.07 -3.83 -10.51
N ILE A 65 -18.84 -2.72 -9.80
CA ILE A 65 -17.55 -2.43 -9.15
C ILE A 65 -17.21 -3.53 -8.12
N LEU A 66 -18.18 -3.98 -7.33
CA LEU A 66 -17.98 -5.03 -6.33
C LEU A 66 -17.69 -6.39 -6.97
N ILE A 67 -18.41 -6.76 -8.04
CA ILE A 67 -18.15 -7.98 -8.81
C ILE A 67 -16.75 -7.92 -9.42
N ALA A 68 -16.37 -6.81 -10.06
CA ALA A 68 -15.04 -6.64 -10.61
C ALA A 68 -13.94 -6.77 -9.55
N TYR A 69 -14.18 -6.23 -8.34
CA TYR A 69 -13.29 -6.42 -7.20
C TYR A 69 -13.18 -7.89 -6.78
N LEU A 70 -14.29 -8.61 -6.66
CA LEU A 70 -14.30 -10.02 -6.27
C LEU A 70 -13.61 -10.91 -7.31
N VAL A 71 -13.89 -10.69 -8.59
CA VAL A 71 -13.23 -11.38 -9.70
C VAL A 71 -11.73 -11.10 -9.69
N SER A 72 -11.32 -9.83 -9.49
CA SER A 72 -9.91 -9.45 -9.40
C SER A 72 -9.23 -10.09 -8.19
N ALA A 73 -9.90 -10.15 -7.04
CA ALA A 73 -9.41 -10.77 -5.82
C ALA A 73 -9.26 -12.29 -5.97
N ALA A 74 -10.23 -12.96 -6.61
CA ALA A 74 -10.18 -14.38 -6.93
C ALA A 74 -9.05 -14.69 -7.91
N ALA A 75 -8.93 -13.89 -8.98
CA ALA A 75 -7.82 -13.99 -9.93
C ALA A 75 -6.47 -13.84 -9.21
N LEU A 76 -6.35 -12.89 -8.28
CA LEU A 76 -5.15 -12.69 -7.44
C LEU A 76 -4.81 -13.90 -6.56
N ALA A 77 -5.83 -14.59 -6.04
CA ALA A 77 -5.66 -15.76 -5.20
C ALA A 77 -5.17 -16.98 -6.01
N TRP A 78 -5.76 -17.20 -7.19
CA TRP A 78 -5.46 -18.33 -8.06
C TRP A 78 -4.21 -18.13 -8.93
N THR A 79 -3.89 -16.90 -9.32
CA THR A 79 -2.78 -16.64 -10.23
C THR A 79 -1.43 -16.92 -9.56
N PRO A 80 -0.59 -17.80 -10.12
CA PRO A 80 0.77 -18.01 -9.64
C PRO A 80 1.58 -16.71 -9.70
N ALA A 81 2.38 -16.43 -8.65
CA ALA A 81 3.15 -15.18 -8.55
C ALA A 81 4.11 -14.93 -9.73
N ARG A 82 4.49 -15.99 -10.47
CA ARG A 82 5.31 -15.90 -11.69
C ARG A 82 4.61 -15.13 -12.83
N HIS A 83 3.28 -15.15 -12.91
CA HIS A 83 2.50 -14.47 -13.94
C HIS A 83 2.05 -13.06 -13.54
N LEU A 84 2.24 -12.66 -12.28
CA LEU A 84 1.92 -11.29 -11.87
C LEU A 84 2.94 -10.31 -12.47
N LEU A 85 2.40 -9.30 -13.16
CA LEU A 85 3.15 -8.14 -13.65
C LEU A 85 3.40 -7.21 -12.46
N VAL A 86 4.62 -7.19 -11.98
CA VAL A 86 5.04 -6.37 -10.83
C VAL A 86 6.31 -5.63 -11.20
N PRO A 87 6.41 -4.32 -10.90
CA PRO A 87 7.65 -3.58 -11.02
C PRO A 87 8.79 -4.29 -10.27
N ARG A 88 9.97 -4.42 -10.88
CA ARG A 88 11.14 -5.09 -10.29
C ARG A 88 10.85 -6.55 -9.87
N ALA A 89 10.41 -7.34 -10.83
CA ALA A 89 10.04 -8.74 -10.68
C ALA A 89 11.11 -9.59 -9.95
N SER A 90 12.40 -9.33 -10.17
CA SER A 90 13.51 -10.08 -9.53
C SER A 90 13.47 -10.01 -8.00
N TYR A 91 13.09 -8.87 -7.42
CA TYR A 91 13.00 -8.71 -5.98
C TYR A 91 11.72 -9.34 -5.40
N TRP A 92 10.58 -9.10 -6.05
CA TRP A 92 9.26 -9.48 -5.52
C TRP A 92 8.85 -10.94 -5.78
N LYS A 93 9.37 -11.57 -6.85
CA LYS A 93 9.04 -12.96 -7.20
C LYS A 93 9.79 -14.00 -6.34
N HIS A 94 10.71 -13.55 -5.49
CA HIS A 94 11.44 -14.40 -4.54
C HIS A 94 10.47 -15.06 -3.53
N GLU A 95 10.66 -16.37 -3.27
CA GLU A 95 9.70 -17.19 -2.49
C GLU A 95 9.31 -16.57 -1.14
N SER A 96 10.31 -16.09 -0.39
CA SER A 96 10.13 -15.44 0.92
C SER A 96 9.27 -14.17 0.91
N ARG A 97 9.11 -13.50 -0.25
CA ARG A 97 8.38 -12.22 -0.36
C ARG A 97 7.01 -12.33 -1.04
N ARG A 98 6.65 -13.50 -1.58
CA ARG A 98 5.39 -13.68 -2.34
C ARG A 98 4.14 -13.38 -1.51
N ARG A 99 4.13 -13.77 -0.23
CA ARG A 99 3.01 -13.50 0.68
C ARG A 99 2.83 -12.00 0.92
N GLU A 100 3.93 -11.27 1.12
CA GLU A 100 3.91 -9.82 1.31
C GLU A 100 3.49 -9.08 0.03
N LEU A 101 3.98 -9.53 -1.13
CA LEU A 101 3.55 -9.01 -2.43
C LEU A 101 2.02 -9.11 -2.60
N ARG A 102 1.45 -10.30 -2.39
CA ARG A 102 0.00 -10.53 -2.50
C ARG A 102 -0.78 -9.67 -1.53
N ARG A 103 -0.30 -9.53 -0.29
CA ARG A 103 -0.93 -8.68 0.73
C ARG A 103 -0.96 -7.21 0.33
N ARG A 104 0.14 -6.67 -0.22
CA ARG A 104 0.18 -5.29 -0.72
C ARG A 104 -0.75 -5.09 -1.89
N LEU A 105 -0.72 -6.00 -2.87
CA LEU A 105 -1.56 -5.92 -4.04
C LEU A 105 -3.06 -5.99 -3.66
N ALA A 106 -3.43 -6.88 -2.75
CA ALA A 106 -4.78 -6.93 -2.19
C ALA A 106 -5.17 -5.65 -1.44
N SER A 107 -4.24 -5.06 -0.66
CA SER A 107 -4.51 -3.79 0.03
C SER A 107 -4.67 -2.62 -0.94
N HIS A 108 -3.91 -2.57 -2.04
CA HIS A 108 -4.07 -1.55 -3.07
C HIS A 108 -5.39 -1.74 -3.82
N LEU A 109 -5.70 -2.97 -4.23
CA LEU A 109 -6.97 -3.31 -4.87
C LEU A 109 -8.16 -2.87 -4.00
N ALA A 110 -8.16 -3.23 -2.71
CA ALA A 110 -9.22 -2.85 -1.77
C ALA A 110 -9.36 -1.33 -1.60
N ARG A 111 -8.25 -0.57 -1.55
CA ARG A 111 -8.30 0.89 -1.49
C ARG A 111 -8.81 1.52 -2.79
N GLY A 112 -8.41 0.98 -3.93
CA GLY A 112 -8.89 1.42 -5.24
C GLY A 112 -10.40 1.23 -5.38
N THR A 113 -10.89 0.04 -5.03
CA THR A 113 -12.34 -0.25 -5.01
C THR A 113 -13.09 0.65 -4.03
N ALA A 114 -12.56 0.82 -2.80
CA ALA A 114 -13.18 1.70 -1.82
C ALA A 114 -13.29 3.15 -2.32
N ALA A 115 -12.24 3.68 -2.97
CA ALA A 115 -12.27 5.00 -3.57
C ALA A 115 -13.30 5.10 -4.71
N GLY A 116 -13.47 4.07 -5.53
CA GLY A 116 -14.53 4.01 -6.54
C GLY A 116 -15.94 4.04 -5.95
N LEU A 117 -16.19 3.30 -4.86
CA LEU A 117 -17.46 3.34 -4.16
C LEU A 117 -17.72 4.71 -3.50
N TRP A 118 -16.70 5.33 -2.91
CA TRP A 118 -16.80 6.69 -2.38
C TRP A 118 -17.08 7.73 -3.46
N PHE A 119 -16.52 7.54 -4.66
CA PHE A 119 -16.80 8.39 -5.80
C PHE A 119 -18.27 8.28 -6.24
N VAL A 120 -18.81 7.05 -6.34
CA VAL A 120 -20.25 6.85 -6.61
C VAL A 120 -21.10 7.53 -5.52
N ALA A 121 -20.76 7.36 -4.25
CA ALA A 121 -21.45 8.03 -3.15
C ALA A 121 -21.38 9.56 -3.26
N ALA A 122 -20.21 10.12 -3.61
CA ALA A 122 -20.04 11.55 -3.80
C ALA A 122 -20.90 12.09 -4.95
N LEU A 123 -21.04 11.35 -6.06
CA LEU A 123 -21.92 11.75 -7.16
C LEU A 123 -23.40 11.76 -6.73
N ILE A 124 -23.84 10.80 -5.91
CA ILE A 124 -25.21 10.80 -5.35
C ILE A 124 -25.41 12.02 -4.46
N VAL A 125 -24.43 12.35 -3.60
CA VAL A 125 -24.50 13.54 -2.74
C VAL A 125 -24.55 14.82 -3.58
N VAL A 126 -23.74 14.93 -4.64
CA VAL A 126 -23.79 16.05 -5.58
C VAL A 126 -25.16 16.15 -6.23
N ALA A 127 -25.76 15.03 -6.65
CA ALA A 127 -27.10 15.02 -7.22
C ALA A 127 -28.15 15.50 -6.21
N LEU A 128 -28.04 15.07 -4.94
CA LEU A 128 -28.93 15.45 -3.85
C LEU A 128 -28.85 16.96 -3.56
N VAL A 129 -27.65 17.47 -3.29
CA VAL A 129 -27.42 18.90 -3.00
C VAL A 129 -27.79 19.75 -4.21
N GLY A 130 -27.48 19.26 -5.40
CA GLY A 130 -27.81 19.91 -6.66
C GLY A 130 -29.31 20.10 -6.89
N GLN A 131 -30.21 19.36 -6.22
CA GLN A 131 -31.66 19.59 -6.37
C GLN A 131 -32.12 20.88 -5.68
N SER A 132 -31.43 21.35 -4.63
CA SER A 132 -31.81 22.54 -3.86
C SER A 132 -31.61 23.87 -4.59
N GLY A 133 -30.95 23.86 -5.75
CA GLY A 133 -30.64 25.06 -6.53
C GLY A 133 -29.38 25.78 -6.03
N GLY A 134 -29.10 26.98 -6.58
CA GLY A 134 -27.95 27.80 -6.20
C GLY A 134 -26.62 27.41 -6.86
N ALA A 135 -25.50 27.89 -6.32
CA ALA A 135 -24.17 27.72 -6.91
C ALA A 135 -23.74 26.23 -7.06
N VAL A 136 -24.24 25.37 -6.18
CA VAL A 136 -24.02 23.92 -6.18
C VAL A 136 -24.81 23.17 -7.26
N ALA A 137 -25.74 23.85 -7.94
CA ALA A 137 -26.45 23.31 -9.09
C ALA A 137 -25.72 23.55 -10.42
N ALA A 138 -24.49 24.08 -10.41
CA ALA A 138 -23.78 24.34 -11.64
C ALA A 138 -23.54 23.04 -12.44
N TRP A 139 -23.86 23.07 -13.73
CA TRP A 139 -23.83 21.91 -14.64
C TRP A 139 -22.45 21.24 -14.72
N TRP A 140 -21.38 21.98 -14.43
CA TRP A 140 -20.00 21.48 -14.49
C TRP A 140 -19.55 20.73 -13.22
N ILE A 141 -20.29 20.80 -12.11
CA ILE A 141 -19.84 20.22 -10.83
C ILE A 141 -19.67 18.69 -10.91
N PRO A 142 -20.64 17.90 -11.42
CA PRO A 142 -20.46 16.46 -11.58
C PRO A 142 -19.26 16.13 -12.47
N LEU A 143 -19.03 16.93 -13.52
CA LEU A 143 -17.89 16.79 -14.41
C LEU A 143 -16.57 17.06 -13.67
N ALA A 144 -16.47 18.16 -12.91
CA ALA A 144 -15.27 18.46 -12.13
C ALA A 144 -14.98 17.39 -11.08
N VAL A 145 -15.99 16.89 -10.37
CA VAL A 145 -15.84 15.79 -9.40
C VAL A 145 -15.31 14.52 -10.10
N SER A 146 -15.81 14.24 -11.30
CA SER A 146 -15.34 13.12 -12.14
C SER A 146 -13.89 13.30 -12.58
N VAL A 147 -13.52 14.49 -13.06
CA VAL A 147 -12.14 14.81 -13.47
C VAL A 147 -11.17 14.69 -12.29
N VAL A 148 -11.52 15.27 -11.13
CA VAL A 148 -10.71 15.19 -9.91
C VAL A 148 -10.50 13.73 -9.49
N TYR A 149 -11.56 12.92 -9.53
CA TYR A 149 -11.46 11.49 -9.24
C TYR A 149 -10.53 10.75 -10.20
N VAL A 150 -10.70 10.95 -11.52
CA VAL A 150 -9.88 10.28 -12.54
C VAL A 150 -8.41 10.68 -12.40
N VAL A 151 -8.11 11.97 -12.29
CA VAL A 151 -6.74 12.46 -12.11
C VAL A 151 -6.15 11.95 -10.81
N GLY A 152 -6.89 12.00 -9.70
CA GLY A 152 -6.47 11.47 -8.41
C GLY A 152 -6.16 9.97 -8.48
N MET A 153 -6.98 9.19 -9.18
CA MET A 153 -6.75 7.76 -9.39
C MET A 153 -5.53 7.47 -10.26
N LEU A 154 -5.29 8.26 -11.31
CA LEU A 154 -4.09 8.13 -12.15
C LEU A 154 -2.82 8.44 -11.37
N VAL A 155 -2.82 9.53 -10.58
CA VAL A 155 -1.70 9.89 -9.70
C VAL A 155 -1.46 8.80 -8.66
N TRP A 156 -2.53 8.30 -8.03
CA TRP A 156 -2.43 7.21 -7.07
C TRP A 156 -1.89 5.93 -7.71
N LEU A 157 -2.39 5.54 -8.89
CA LEU A 157 -1.93 4.36 -9.61
C LEU A 157 -0.45 4.48 -9.99
N SER A 158 -0.03 5.64 -10.51
CA SER A 158 1.37 5.95 -10.81
C SER A 158 2.25 5.82 -9.55
N TRP A 159 1.79 6.35 -8.42
CA TRP A 159 2.49 6.22 -7.14
C TRP A 159 2.58 4.77 -6.64
N VAL A 160 1.51 3.99 -6.77
CA VAL A 160 1.51 2.56 -6.41
C VAL A 160 2.53 1.80 -7.24
N LEU A 161 2.59 2.05 -8.55
CA LEU A 161 3.51 1.38 -9.47
C LEU A 161 4.98 1.81 -9.26
N THR A 162 5.23 3.09 -8.98
CA THR A 162 6.61 3.62 -8.87
C THR A 162 7.18 3.52 -7.46
N GLY A 163 6.40 3.90 -6.44
CA GLY A 163 6.83 3.97 -5.04
C GLY A 163 6.35 2.79 -4.19
N GLY A 164 5.13 2.31 -4.40
CA GLY A 164 4.52 1.25 -3.57
C GLY A 164 5.27 -0.09 -3.58
N PHE A 165 5.97 -0.37 -4.69
CA PHE A 165 6.77 -1.58 -4.91
C PHE A 165 8.28 -1.31 -4.93
N ALA A 166 8.74 -0.15 -4.46
CA ALA A 166 10.17 0.09 -4.31
C ALA A 166 10.75 -0.88 -3.23
N PRO A 167 11.82 -1.63 -3.53
CA PRO A 167 12.56 -2.39 -2.53
C PRO A 167 13.00 -1.44 -1.40
N PRO A 168 12.94 -1.87 -0.13
CA PRO A 168 13.58 -1.15 0.96
C PRO A 168 15.03 -0.92 0.54
N ARG A 169 15.43 0.35 0.47
CA ARG A 169 16.85 0.69 0.32
C ARG A 169 17.51 0.06 1.54
N ARG A 170 18.31 -1.00 1.35
CA ARG A 170 19.18 -1.50 2.41
C ARG A 170 20.01 -0.29 2.82
N SER A 171 19.76 0.25 4.00
CA SER A 171 20.62 1.26 4.59
C SER A 171 22.02 0.67 4.58
N ALA A 172 22.90 1.20 3.74
CA ALA A 172 24.32 0.88 3.69
C ALA A 172 25.01 1.47 4.93
N GLN A 173 24.52 1.10 6.13
CA GLN A 173 24.93 1.62 7.43
C GLN A 173 25.09 0.50 8.47
N THR A 174 25.26 -0.76 8.03
CA THR A 174 25.69 -1.87 8.90
C THR A 174 27.02 -2.48 8.44
N GLY A 175 27.78 -1.74 7.62
CA GLY A 175 29.09 -2.17 7.09
C GLY A 175 30.26 -1.24 7.42
N THR A 176 30.05 -0.17 8.19
CA THR A 176 31.10 0.80 8.53
C THR A 176 31.07 1.15 10.02
N THR A 177 30.88 0.13 10.86
CA THR A 177 31.45 0.13 12.21
C THR A 177 32.37 -1.08 12.29
N ALA A 178 33.44 -0.98 11.51
CA ALA A 178 34.63 -1.78 11.72
C ALA A 178 35.16 -1.52 13.14
N ALA A 179 35.61 -2.59 13.77
CA ALA A 179 36.86 -2.64 14.51
C ALA A 179 37.12 -1.46 15.47
N ARG A 180 36.66 -1.61 16.72
CA ARG A 180 37.43 -1.08 17.85
C ARG A 180 37.34 -2.03 19.05
N SER A 181 38.53 -2.57 19.35
CA SER A 181 38.98 -3.05 20.66
C SER A 181 38.28 -4.25 21.29
N THR A 182 38.77 -5.43 20.93
CA THR A 182 39.17 -6.42 21.94
C THR A 182 40.37 -5.84 22.72
N PRO A 183 40.38 -5.90 24.06
CA PRO A 183 41.61 -6.22 24.74
C PRO A 183 41.41 -7.50 25.55
N ALA A 184 42.26 -8.47 25.22
CA ALA A 184 42.60 -9.54 26.11
C ALA A 184 43.22 -8.94 27.39
N ARG A 185 42.68 -9.30 28.54
CA ARG A 185 43.46 -9.36 29.78
C ARG A 185 43.06 -10.62 30.52
N ALA A 186 43.91 -11.62 30.37
CA ALA A 186 43.97 -12.79 31.20
C ALA A 186 44.51 -12.42 32.60
N ALA A 187 44.24 -13.33 33.54
CA ALA A 187 44.88 -13.51 34.85
C ALA A 187 44.46 -12.53 35.97
N GLU A 188 43.65 -13.03 36.92
CA GLU A 188 44.10 -13.49 38.25
C GLU A 188 42.95 -13.40 39.26
N GLY A 189 42.73 -14.47 40.05
CA GLY A 189 41.80 -14.44 41.18
C GLY A 189 41.07 -15.75 41.41
N ALA A 190 41.79 -16.73 41.93
CA ALA A 190 41.28 -18.03 42.35
C ALA A 190 40.44 -17.95 43.64
N ALA A 191 39.61 -18.99 43.81
CA ALA A 191 39.11 -19.56 45.07
C ALA A 191 38.12 -18.73 45.92
N GLN A 192 36.88 -19.23 45.97
CA GLN A 192 36.30 -19.77 47.21
C GLN A 192 35.00 -20.53 46.89
N GLY A 193 35.00 -21.83 47.19
CA GLY A 193 33.78 -22.62 47.27
C GLY A 193 33.03 -22.35 48.57
N VAL A 194 31.77 -22.79 48.64
CA VAL A 194 31.15 -23.52 49.75
C VAL A 194 29.67 -23.78 49.43
N SER A 195 29.29 -25.03 49.60
CA SER A 195 27.93 -25.60 49.62
C SER A 195 26.91 -24.79 50.42
N ARG A 196 25.63 -24.78 50.00
CA ARG A 196 24.52 -25.38 50.78
C ARG A 196 23.12 -25.18 50.17
N ARG A 197 22.43 -26.32 50.03
CA ARG A 197 21.05 -26.62 50.46
C ARG A 197 19.86 -25.89 49.80
N SER A 198 19.14 -26.65 48.99
CA SER A 198 17.67 -26.54 48.85
C SER A 198 16.96 -26.88 50.17
N PRO A 199 15.75 -26.35 50.38
CA PRO A 199 14.62 -27.27 50.58
C PRO A 199 13.36 -26.88 49.77
N PRO A 200 12.42 -27.82 49.58
CA PRO A 200 11.18 -27.64 48.82
C PRO A 200 10.05 -27.09 49.69
N ARG A 201 9.06 -26.42 49.09
CA ARG A 201 7.72 -26.34 49.69
C ARG A 201 6.63 -26.12 48.66
N ASP A 202 5.77 -27.12 48.57
CA ASP A 202 4.45 -27.11 47.94
C ASP A 202 3.47 -26.18 48.67
N GLY A 203 2.48 -25.66 47.95
CA GLY A 203 1.24 -25.14 48.55
C GLY A 203 0.49 -24.11 47.70
N PRO A 204 -0.73 -24.41 47.21
CA PRO A 204 -1.58 -23.49 46.47
C PRO A 204 -2.46 -22.66 47.43
N SER A 205 -2.78 -21.42 47.06
CA SER A 205 -3.87 -20.67 47.70
C SER A 205 -4.59 -19.75 46.72
N ARG A 206 -5.91 -19.80 46.91
CA ARG A 206 -7.04 -19.35 46.12
C ARG A 206 -7.40 -17.88 46.39
N ASP A 207 -8.21 -17.34 45.49
CA ASP A 207 -9.26 -16.33 45.66
C ASP A 207 -8.92 -14.85 45.98
N ALA A 208 -9.00 -14.02 44.92
CA ALA A 208 -9.85 -12.82 44.68
C ALA A 208 -10.07 -11.73 45.79
N PRO A 209 -10.64 -10.52 45.53
CA PRO A 209 -11.14 -9.93 44.27
C PRO A 209 -10.73 -8.45 43.98
N ALA A 210 -11.08 -8.04 42.76
CA ALA A 210 -11.48 -6.72 42.23
C ALA A 210 -11.14 -5.41 42.98
N ARG A 211 -10.46 -4.50 42.27
CA ARG A 211 -10.62 -3.05 42.50
C ARG A 211 -10.84 -2.30 41.18
N VAL A 212 -12.07 -1.81 41.05
CA VAL A 212 -12.55 -0.83 40.09
C VAL A 212 -12.02 0.55 40.50
N ALA A 213 -11.43 1.30 39.56
CA ALA A 213 -11.38 2.77 39.61
C ALA A 213 -11.15 3.34 38.20
N GLN A 214 -11.82 4.46 37.96
CA GLN A 214 -12.31 5.01 36.70
C GLN A 214 -11.29 5.79 35.82
N PRO A 215 -11.70 6.15 34.58
CA PRO A 215 -10.85 6.73 33.56
C PRO A 215 -10.70 8.26 33.67
N ARG A 216 -9.49 8.76 33.43
CA ARG A 216 -9.20 10.19 33.34
C ARG A 216 -9.51 10.70 31.93
N ALA A 217 -10.60 11.47 31.83
CA ALA A 217 -10.86 12.33 30.69
C ALA A 217 -9.85 13.50 30.68
N ALA A 218 -9.26 13.77 29.51
CA ALA A 218 -8.58 15.02 29.23
C ALA A 218 -9.02 15.51 27.84
N GLN A 219 -9.59 16.71 27.86
CA GLN A 219 -10.22 17.42 26.75
C GLN A 219 -9.25 17.83 25.63
N PRO A 220 -9.79 18.11 24.42
CA PRO A 220 -9.04 18.55 23.25
C PRO A 220 -8.70 20.04 23.32
N ARG A 221 -7.46 20.39 22.98
CA ARG A 221 -6.99 21.78 22.86
C ARG A 221 -7.17 22.25 21.42
N ALA A 222 -8.05 23.24 21.23
CA ALA A 222 -8.16 24.04 20.02
C ALA A 222 -7.24 25.27 20.11
N ALA A 223 -6.50 25.57 19.02
CA ALA A 223 -5.94 26.89 18.64
C ALA A 223 -5.22 26.72 17.28
N GLN A 224 -5.89 27.05 16.18
CA GLN A 224 -5.75 28.26 15.35
C GLN A 224 -4.73 28.16 14.19
N PRO A 225 -5.11 28.61 12.97
CA PRO A 225 -4.27 28.59 11.78
C PRO A 225 -3.39 29.84 11.69
N ARG A 226 -2.13 29.67 11.26
CA ARG A 226 -1.23 30.78 10.96
C ARG A 226 -1.17 30.98 9.45
N ALA A 227 -1.73 32.11 9.01
CA ALA A 227 -1.51 32.68 7.69
C ALA A 227 -0.17 33.42 7.65
N VAL A 228 0.67 33.10 6.67
CA VAL A 228 1.79 33.90 6.15
C VAL A 228 1.85 33.50 4.67
N GLY A 229 1.55 34.36 3.69
CA GLY A 229 2.12 35.67 3.47
C GLY A 229 3.02 35.54 2.23
N ALA A 230 2.46 35.82 1.06
CA ALA A 230 3.16 35.84 -0.22
C ALA A 230 3.93 37.17 -0.41
N LYS A 231 5.15 37.08 -0.95
CA LYS A 231 5.84 38.07 -1.83
C LYS A 231 7.16 37.41 -2.30
N ALA A 232 7.29 37.02 -3.57
CA ALA A 232 7.65 37.82 -4.75
C ALA A 232 9.16 38.14 -4.83
N ALA A 233 9.85 37.53 -5.81
CA ALA A 233 10.87 38.15 -6.67
C ALA A 233 11.50 37.10 -7.61
N SER A 234 11.14 37.14 -8.90
CA SER A 234 12.08 36.85 -10.01
C SER A 234 12.94 38.11 -10.23
N PRO A 235 14.19 38.02 -10.73
CA PRO A 235 14.40 37.99 -12.20
C PRO A 235 15.70 37.31 -12.72
N VAL A 236 15.66 36.90 -14.02
CA VAL A 236 16.70 37.07 -15.09
C VAL A 236 18.10 36.47 -14.84
N GLY A 237 18.80 35.74 -15.72
CA GLY A 237 18.75 35.49 -17.17
C GLY A 237 20.18 35.26 -17.68
N ARG A 238 20.37 34.44 -18.73
CA ARG A 238 21.46 34.39 -19.76
C ARG A 238 21.51 32.97 -20.37
N THR A 239 21.10 32.74 -21.63
CA THR A 239 21.84 32.91 -22.91
C THR A 239 23.25 32.29 -22.86
N SER A 240 23.76 31.48 -23.79
CA SER A 240 23.38 30.98 -25.11
C SER A 240 24.50 29.99 -25.55
N PRO A 241 24.43 29.31 -26.72
CA PRO A 241 25.06 28.02 -26.98
C PRO A 241 26.53 28.09 -27.45
N ARG A 242 27.27 26.99 -27.25
CA ARG A 242 28.63 26.84 -27.77
C ARG A 242 28.61 26.27 -29.20
N PRO A 243 29.26 26.91 -30.18
CA PRO A 243 29.33 26.44 -31.56
C PRO A 243 30.52 25.50 -31.77
N GLY A 244 30.30 24.47 -32.59
CA GLY A 244 31.35 23.67 -33.19
C GLY A 244 31.46 22.26 -32.63
N GLU A 245 30.59 21.35 -33.09
CA GLU A 245 31.09 20.03 -33.44
C GLU A 245 30.33 19.44 -34.62
N ARG A 246 31.12 18.87 -35.51
CA ARG A 246 30.84 18.69 -36.92
C ARG A 246 29.85 17.57 -37.19
N ARG A 247 28.98 17.87 -38.13
CA ARG A 247 28.35 16.95 -39.08
C ARG A 247 29.35 15.87 -39.56
N ARG A 248 29.02 14.60 -39.35
CA ARG A 248 29.29 13.51 -40.31
C ARG A 248 28.06 12.60 -40.35
N SER A 249 27.30 12.75 -41.41
CA SER A 249 26.63 11.63 -42.04
C SER A 249 27.70 10.62 -42.45
N ASP A 250 27.43 9.32 -42.29
CA ASP A 250 27.65 8.30 -43.32
C ASP A 250 27.24 6.92 -42.78
N GLU A 251 26.48 6.23 -43.62
CA GLU A 251 26.24 4.79 -43.69
C GLU A 251 27.35 3.92 -43.10
N ALA A 252 26.99 3.00 -42.19
CA ALA A 252 27.75 1.76 -42.03
C ALA A 252 26.91 0.67 -41.32
N GLY A 253 26.47 -0.30 -42.11
CA GLY A 253 26.59 -1.71 -41.75
C GLY A 253 25.68 -2.23 -40.64
N ALA A 254 24.62 -2.93 -41.06
CA ALA A 254 24.05 -4.03 -40.30
C ALA A 254 25.15 -5.04 -39.94
N SER A 255 25.71 -4.93 -38.73
CA SER A 255 26.65 -5.92 -38.20
C SER A 255 25.88 -7.19 -37.84
N LYS A 256 25.74 -8.10 -38.82
CA LYS A 256 25.53 -9.54 -38.61
C LYS A 256 26.70 -10.07 -37.77
N SER A 257 26.55 -10.01 -36.46
CA SER A 257 27.44 -10.71 -35.54
C SER A 257 27.03 -12.19 -35.54
N PRO A 258 27.94 -13.14 -35.83
CA PRO A 258 27.63 -14.56 -35.72
C PRO A 258 27.31 -14.93 -34.26
N PRO A 259 26.40 -15.91 -34.03
CA PRO A 259 26.08 -16.37 -32.68
C PRO A 259 27.34 -16.89 -31.99
N ARG A 260 27.61 -16.36 -30.79
CA ARG A 260 28.74 -16.82 -29.98
C ARG A 260 28.58 -18.30 -29.67
N PRO A 261 29.64 -19.13 -29.80
CA PRO A 261 29.62 -20.53 -29.41
C PRO A 261 29.21 -20.67 -27.95
N TYR A 262 28.36 -21.66 -27.67
CA TYR A 262 27.94 -22.03 -26.32
C TYR A 262 29.19 -22.31 -25.47
N GLN A 263 29.48 -21.47 -24.47
CA GLN A 263 30.43 -21.81 -23.42
C GLN A 263 29.68 -22.60 -22.33
N PRO A 264 29.96 -23.90 -22.13
CA PRO A 264 29.38 -24.65 -21.03
C PRO A 264 29.86 -24.05 -19.71
N SER A 265 28.91 -23.73 -18.83
CA SER A 265 29.23 -23.25 -17.49
C SER A 265 30.02 -24.31 -16.71
N PRO A 266 31.11 -23.93 -16.00
CA PRO A 266 31.91 -24.88 -15.23
C PRO A 266 31.03 -25.55 -14.17
N ARG A 267 31.04 -26.89 -14.17
CA ARG A 267 30.34 -27.70 -13.18
C ARG A 267 30.89 -27.36 -11.79
N PRO A 268 30.03 -27.17 -10.78
CA PRO A 268 30.47 -27.03 -9.40
C PRO A 268 31.21 -28.30 -8.98
N GLN A 269 32.48 -28.15 -8.57
CA GLN A 269 33.26 -29.26 -8.06
C GLN A 269 32.60 -29.82 -6.80
N PRO A 270 32.45 -31.16 -6.68
CA PRO A 270 31.98 -31.77 -5.45
C PRO A 270 32.95 -31.43 -4.33
N ARG A 271 32.45 -30.74 -3.29
CA ARG A 271 33.18 -30.54 -2.04
C ARG A 271 33.56 -31.91 -1.49
N THR A 272 34.84 -32.21 -1.50
CA THR A 272 35.43 -33.30 -0.72
C THR A 272 35.00 -33.13 0.73
N ARG A 273 34.18 -34.07 1.20
CA ARG A 273 33.73 -34.14 2.58
C ARG A 273 34.95 -34.53 3.41
N PRO A 274 35.35 -33.74 4.43
CA PRO A 274 36.45 -34.13 5.30
C PRO A 274 36.11 -35.45 5.98
N GLU A 275 37.04 -36.39 5.85
CA GLU A 275 36.98 -37.72 6.42
C GLU A 275 36.86 -37.61 7.96
N PRO A 276 35.91 -38.33 8.59
CA PRO A 276 35.83 -38.35 10.04
C PRO A 276 37.08 -39.03 10.62
N PRO A 277 37.63 -38.53 11.74
CA PRO A 277 38.81 -39.12 12.36
C PRO A 277 38.53 -40.57 12.77
N GLN A 278 39.36 -41.49 12.29
CA GLN A 278 39.35 -42.89 12.71
C GLN A 278 39.55 -42.96 14.23
N ARG A 279 38.53 -43.45 14.95
CA ARG A 279 38.69 -43.86 16.35
C ARG A 279 39.55 -45.12 16.38
N GLY A 280 40.76 -44.99 16.93
CA GLY A 280 41.63 -46.12 17.23
C GLY A 280 40.97 -47.10 18.22
N PRO A 281 41.42 -48.36 18.23
CA PRO A 281 40.86 -49.41 19.08
C PRO A 281 41.10 -49.10 20.56
N SER A 282 40.02 -49.17 21.33
CA SER A 282 40.05 -49.08 22.80
C SER A 282 40.74 -50.32 23.37
N PRO A 283 41.69 -50.18 24.31
CA PRO A 283 42.27 -51.31 25.02
C PRO A 283 41.16 -52.02 25.82
N ARG A 284 41.18 -53.35 25.79
CA ARG A 284 40.41 -54.21 26.68
C ARG A 284 41.17 -54.34 27.99
N ASP A 285 40.47 -54.10 29.09
CA ASP A 285 40.75 -54.70 30.40
C ASP A 285 39.66 -55.72 30.70
#